data_AF-A0A671PGZ5-F1
#
_entry.id   AF-A0A671PGZ5-F1
#
_cell.length_a   1.000
_cell.length_b   1.000
_cell.length_c   1.000
_cell.angle_alpha   90.00
_cell.angle_beta   90.00
_cell.angle_gamma   90.00
#
_symmetry.space_group_name_H-M   'P 1'
#
loop_
_entity.id
_entity.type
_entity.pdbx_description
1 polymer ?
#
loop_
_entity_poly.entity_id
_entity_poly.type
_entity_poly.pdbx_seq_one_letter_code
_entity_poly.pdbx_strand_id
1 'polypeptide(L)'
;MPQGKQKFKAQRPGGAKKQQHKPKGLKKGGRIIAPKKAQVVQQQKLKKGLEVAIRNRIEQEVTQKASTSLHKKLSVLKTPAGKSGTSGPSNPAAGSSKSN
;
A
#
# COMPACT_ATOMS: atom_id res chain seq x y z
N MET A 1 -52.85 -50.34 34.08
CA MET A 1 -53.02 -48.86 34.10
C MET A 1 -51.80 -48.23 33.45
N PRO A 2 -51.89 -47.60 32.26
CA PRO A 2 -50.75 -46.88 31.69
C PRO A 2 -50.94 -45.37 31.93
N GLN A 3 -50.17 -44.79 32.86
CA GLN A 3 -50.08 -43.35 33.06
C GLN A 3 -48.62 -42.90 32.87
N GLY A 4 -48.34 -42.38 31.68
CA GLY A 4 -47.08 -41.72 31.37
C GLY A 4 -47.27 -40.82 30.16
N LYS A 5 -47.67 -39.55 30.37
CA LYS A 5 -47.76 -38.56 29.28
C LYS A 5 -46.34 -38.19 28.84
N GLN A 6 -45.90 -38.72 27.70
CA GLN A 6 -44.67 -38.30 27.04
C GLN A 6 -44.82 -36.84 26.57
N LYS A 7 -44.10 -35.91 27.23
CA LYS A 7 -44.11 -34.48 26.90
C LYS A 7 -43.14 -34.20 25.76
N PHE A 8 -43.61 -34.23 24.51
CA PHE A 8 -42.87 -33.64 23.41
C PHE A 8 -42.83 -32.11 23.59
N LYS A 9 -41.63 -31.53 23.62
CA LYS A 9 -41.46 -30.08 23.54
C LYS A 9 -41.90 -29.64 22.15
N ALA A 10 -43.03 -28.93 22.06
CA ALA A 10 -43.52 -28.36 20.82
C ALA A 10 -42.43 -27.50 20.17
N GLN A 11 -42.00 -27.87 18.97
CA GLN A 11 -41.20 -27.01 18.10
C GLN A 11 -42.12 -25.88 17.62
N ARG A 12 -41.95 -24.69 18.21
CA ARG A 12 -42.61 -23.47 17.73
C ARG A 12 -42.04 -23.11 16.34
N PRO A 13 -42.86 -22.95 15.29
CA PRO A 13 -42.43 -22.36 14.05
C PRO A 13 -42.45 -20.84 14.19
N GLY A 14 -41.39 -20.17 13.76
CA GLY A 14 -41.38 -18.71 13.62
C GLY A 14 -40.53 -17.97 14.65
N GLY A 15 -39.38 -17.51 14.18
CA GLY A 15 -38.51 -16.59 14.92
C GLY A 15 -37.22 -16.41 14.15
N ALA A 16 -37.24 -15.55 13.12
CA ALA A 16 -36.05 -15.18 12.38
C ALA A 16 -34.99 -14.63 13.34
N LYS A 17 -34.01 -15.49 13.70
CA LYS A 17 -32.83 -15.05 14.42
C LYS A 17 -32.04 -14.15 13.48
N LYS A 18 -32.19 -12.83 13.61
CA LYS A 18 -31.20 -11.91 13.05
C LYS A 18 -29.86 -12.32 13.64
N GLN A 19 -28.96 -12.83 12.80
CA GLN A 19 -27.58 -13.08 13.16
C GLN A 19 -26.98 -11.73 13.57
N GLN A 20 -26.91 -11.52 14.88
CA GLN A 20 -26.08 -10.48 15.46
C GLN A 20 -24.64 -10.79 15.03
N HIS A 21 -24.15 -10.06 14.02
CA HIS A 21 -22.75 -10.01 13.66
C HIS A 21 -21.98 -9.39 14.83
N LYS A 22 -21.73 -10.20 15.87
CA LYS A 22 -20.69 -9.87 16.83
C LYS A 22 -19.40 -9.74 16.02
N PRO A 23 -18.62 -8.66 16.19
CA PRO A 23 -17.33 -8.55 15.51
C PRO A 23 -16.55 -9.79 15.91
N LYS A 24 -16.31 -10.67 14.94
CA LYS A 24 -15.48 -11.86 15.14
C LYS A 24 -14.16 -11.29 15.65
N GLY A 25 -13.81 -11.58 16.90
CA GLY A 25 -12.50 -11.25 17.44
C GLY A 25 -11.41 -11.71 16.48
N LEU A 26 -10.22 -11.13 16.57
CA LEU A 26 -9.16 -11.43 15.61
C LEU A 26 -9.01 -12.94 15.42
N LYS A 27 -8.99 -13.35 14.15
CA LYS A 27 -8.84 -14.75 13.76
C LYS A 27 -7.61 -15.33 14.48
N LYS A 28 -7.69 -16.57 14.94
CA LYS A 28 -6.58 -17.28 15.60
C LYS A 28 -5.31 -17.10 14.77
N GLY A 29 -4.26 -16.51 15.37
CA GLY A 29 -3.01 -16.13 14.69
C GLY A 29 -2.89 -14.65 14.27
N GLY A 30 -3.94 -13.84 14.44
CA GLY A 30 -3.91 -12.41 14.16
C GLY A 30 -3.15 -11.63 15.24
N ARG A 31 -2.07 -10.94 14.86
CA ARG A 31 -1.37 -10.01 15.75
C ARG A 31 -2.20 -8.74 15.92
N ILE A 32 -2.64 -8.46 17.15
CA ILE A 32 -3.31 -7.20 17.50
C ILE A 32 -2.24 -6.14 17.72
N ILE A 33 -2.28 -5.06 16.94
CA ILE A 33 -1.45 -3.88 17.21
C ILE A 33 -2.09 -3.13 18.37
N ALA A 34 -1.33 -2.91 19.45
CA ALA A 34 -1.80 -2.12 20.57
C ALA A 34 -2.21 -0.71 20.09
N PRO A 35 -3.27 -0.09 20.67
CA PRO A 35 -3.78 1.21 20.20
C PRO A 35 -2.69 2.29 20.06
N LYS A 36 -1.76 2.36 21.02
CA LYS A 36 -0.62 3.29 20.99
C LYS A 36 0.35 3.02 19.82
N LYS A 37 0.55 1.75 19.44
CA LYS A 37 1.37 1.37 18.29
C LYS A 37 0.61 1.56 16.96
N ALA A 38 -0.72 1.50 16.97
CA ALA A 38 -1.54 1.78 15.79
C ALA A 38 -1.41 3.26 15.37
N GLN A 39 -1.44 4.19 16.32
CA GLN A 39 -1.21 5.62 16.05
C GLN A 39 0.18 5.86 15.45
N VAL A 40 1.23 5.25 16.02
CA VAL A 40 2.59 5.38 15.49
C VAL A 40 2.71 4.82 14.07
N VAL A 41 2.09 3.67 13.79
CA VAL A 41 2.08 3.08 12.43
C VAL A 41 1.32 3.97 11.45
N GLN A 42 0.19 4.56 11.85
CA GLN A 42 -0.57 5.50 11.02
C GLN A 42 0.25 6.76 10.71
N GLN A 43 0.92 7.34 11.71
CA GLN A 43 1.80 8.49 11.52
C GLN A 43 2.97 8.17 10.59
N GLN A 44 3.60 7.00 10.73
CA GLN A 44 4.68 6.60 9.83
C GLN A 44 4.22 6.42 8.38
N LYS A 45 3.03 5.84 8.18
CA LYS A 45 2.41 5.71 6.84
C LYS A 45 2.10 7.08 6.25
N LEU A 46 1.52 7.97 7.05
CA LEU A 46 1.23 9.35 6.65
C LEU A 46 2.52 10.06 6.24
N LYS A 47 3.56 10.03 7.09
CA LYS A 47 4.86 10.65 6.83
C LYS A 47 5.47 10.14 5.53
N LYS A 48 5.54 8.82 5.34
CA LYS A 48 6.09 8.22 4.10
C LYS A 48 5.28 8.61 2.86
N GLY A 49 3.95 8.61 2.96
CA GLY A 49 3.06 8.99 1.86
C GLY A 49 3.27 10.44 1.43
N LEU A 50 3.32 11.37 2.41
CA LEU A 50 3.56 12.79 2.14
C LEU A 50 4.95 13.04 1.57
N GLU A 51 5.98 12.40 2.13
CA GLU A 51 7.36 12.55 1.65
C GLU A 51 7.50 12.15 0.18
N VAL A 52 6.95 11.01 -0.21
CA VAL A 52 6.96 10.55 -1.61
C VAL A 52 6.14 11.48 -2.50
N ALA A 53 4.96 11.92 -2.06
CA ALA A 53 4.12 12.83 -2.84
C ALA A 53 4.80 14.18 -3.09
N ILE A 54 5.46 14.75 -2.07
CA ILE A 54 6.20 16.01 -2.17
C ILE A 54 7.39 15.85 -3.14
N ARG A 55 8.18 14.78 -3.01
CA ARG A 55 9.30 14.52 -3.93
C ARG A 55 8.82 14.42 -5.38
N ASN A 56 7.78 13.63 -5.63
CA ASN A 56 7.19 13.48 -6.96
C ASN A 56 6.67 14.81 -7.52
N ARG A 57 6.05 15.64 -6.68
CA ARG A 57 5.53 16.94 -7.10
C ARG A 57 6.66 17.90 -7.48
N ILE A 58 7.71 17.97 -6.67
CA ILE A 58 8.91 18.78 -6.95
C ILE A 58 9.56 18.32 -8.25
N GLU A 59 9.77 17.01 -8.42
CA GLU A 59 10.36 16.44 -9.64
C GLU A 59 9.57 16.83 -10.90
N GLN A 60 8.24 16.74 -10.84
CA GLN A 60 7.37 17.14 -11.94
C GLN A 60 7.45 18.63 -12.22
N GLU A 61 7.36 19.49 -11.20
CA GLU A 61 7.41 20.94 -11.37
C GLU A 61 8.76 21.42 -11.91
N VAL A 62 9.86 20.86 -11.40
CA VAL A 62 11.21 21.18 -11.88
C VAL A 62 11.39 20.74 -13.32
N THR A 63 10.93 19.53 -13.66
CA THR A 63 10.98 19.04 -15.05
C THR A 63 10.14 19.90 -15.98
N GLN A 64 8.93 20.29 -15.56
CA GLN A 64 8.07 21.17 -16.35
C GLN A 64 8.72 22.54 -16.56
N LYS A 65 9.20 23.19 -15.50
CA LYS A 65 9.91 24.48 -15.58
C LYS A 65 11.13 24.40 -16.50
N ALA A 66 11.93 23.35 -16.37
CA ALA A 66 13.08 23.13 -17.25
C ALA A 66 12.63 22.91 -18.71
N SER A 67 11.57 22.12 -18.93
CA SER A 67 11.04 21.85 -20.26
C SER A 67 10.46 23.06 -20.97
N THR A 68 9.93 24.04 -20.22
CA THR A 68 9.42 25.30 -20.76
C THR A 68 10.52 26.35 -20.95
N SER A 69 11.57 26.30 -20.13
CA SER A 69 12.69 27.25 -20.22
C SER A 69 13.71 26.87 -21.29
N LEU A 70 13.83 25.58 -21.64
CA LEU A 70 14.80 25.10 -22.61
C LEU A 70 14.13 24.90 -23.99
N HIS A 71 14.87 25.16 -25.06
CA HIS A 71 14.41 24.95 -26.44
C HIS A 71 14.17 23.47 -26.79
N LYS A 72 14.63 22.54 -25.94
CA LYS A 72 14.46 21.09 -26.09
C LYS A 72 13.98 20.48 -24.77
N LYS A 73 12.92 19.67 -24.83
CA LYS A 73 12.29 19.07 -23.65
C LYS A 73 13.22 18.05 -23.00
N LEU A 74 13.41 18.18 -21.68
CA LEU A 74 14.09 17.19 -20.86
C LEU A 74 13.09 16.13 -20.38
N SER A 75 13.52 14.88 -20.33
CA SER A 75 12.73 13.72 -19.90
C SER A 75 13.36 13.11 -18.64
N VAL A 76 12.54 12.76 -17.65
CA VAL A 76 13.02 12.12 -16.42
C VAL A 76 13.35 10.66 -16.70
N LEU A 77 14.63 10.30 -16.59
CA LEU A 77 15.07 8.92 -16.69
C LEU A 77 14.70 8.17 -15.41
N LYS A 78 13.76 7.25 -15.51
CA LYS A 78 13.37 6.38 -14.39
C LYS A 78 14.40 5.28 -14.25
N THR A 79 15.36 5.47 -13.33
CA THR A 79 16.30 4.40 -12.99
C THR A 79 15.54 3.29 -12.27
N PRO A 80 15.65 2.01 -12.71
CA PRO A 80 14.99 0.92 -12.01
C PRO A 80 15.46 0.91 -10.56
N ALA A 81 14.49 0.94 -9.63
CA ALA A 81 14.74 0.88 -8.19
C ALA A 81 15.32 -0.50 -7.84
N GLY A 82 16.62 -0.67 -8.03
CA GLY A 82 17.27 -1.96 -7.91
C GLY A 82 18.74 -1.92 -8.33
N LYS A 83 19.55 -1.14 -7.61
CA LYS A 83 20.98 -1.39 -7.35
C LYS A 83 21.53 -0.28 -6.46
N SER A 84 21.61 -0.57 -5.17
CA SER A 84 22.58 0.04 -4.28
C SER A 84 23.98 -0.28 -4.82
N GLY A 85 24.77 0.74 -5.17
CA GLY A 85 26.18 0.53 -5.51
C GLY A 85 26.80 1.65 -6.33
N THR A 86 27.64 2.44 -5.64
CA THR A 86 28.84 3.14 -6.16
C THR A 86 28.68 4.26 -7.20
N SER A 87 28.77 5.48 -6.67
CA SER A 87 29.64 6.59 -7.11
C SER A 87 30.51 6.43 -8.35
N GLY A 88 30.46 7.44 -9.23
CA GLY A 88 31.64 7.96 -9.96
C GLY A 88 31.70 7.67 -11.46
N PRO A 89 32.22 8.60 -12.30
CA PRO A 89 31.97 8.65 -13.73
C PRO A 89 32.99 7.84 -14.55
N SER A 90 32.57 7.33 -15.70
CA SER A 90 33.49 6.96 -16.77
C SER A 90 33.00 7.57 -18.08
N ASN A 91 33.55 8.74 -18.39
CA ASN A 91 33.76 9.12 -19.79
C ASN A 91 34.90 8.23 -20.32
N PRO A 92 34.80 7.74 -21.56
CA PRO A 92 35.90 8.04 -22.45
C PRO A 92 35.37 8.56 -23.79
N ALA A 93 35.85 9.75 -24.14
CA ALA A 93 35.94 10.16 -25.53
C ALA A 93 36.94 9.23 -26.26
N ALA A 94 36.51 8.61 -27.35
CA ALA A 94 37.38 8.16 -28.43
C ALA A 94 36.52 7.91 -29.67
N GLY A 95 36.77 8.68 -30.73
CA GLY A 95 36.07 8.56 -31.99
C GLY A 95 36.52 7.36 -32.83
N SER A 96 35.66 6.95 -33.74
CA SER A 96 35.98 6.24 -34.99
C SER A 96 34.78 6.42 -35.93
N SER A 97 34.80 7.38 -36.86
CA SER A 97 35.26 7.24 -38.25
C SER A 97 34.71 6.02 -39.01
N LYS A 98 33.72 6.27 -39.88
CA LYS A 98 33.45 5.69 -41.23
C LYS A 98 33.83 4.21 -41.52
N SER A 99 32.89 3.45 -42.07
CA SER A 99 33.05 2.78 -43.38
C SER A 99 31.73 2.22 -43.94
N ASN A 100 31.49 2.53 -45.22
CA ASN A 100 30.59 1.95 -46.26
C ASN A 100 29.16 1.54 -45.92
#